data_AF-A0A0B7GV79-F1
#
_entry.id   AF-A0A0B7GV79-F1
#
_cell.length_a   1.000
_cell.length_b   1.000
_cell.length_c   1.000
_cell.angle_alpha   90.00
_cell.angle_beta   90.00
_cell.angle_gamma   90.00
#
_symmetry.space_group_name_H-M   'P 1'
#
loop_
_entity.id
_entity.type
_entity.pdbx_description
1 polymer ?
#
loop_
_entity_poly.entity_id
_entity_poly.type
_entity_poly.pdbx_seq_one_letter_code
_entity_poly.pdbx_strand_id
1 'polypeptide(L)'
;MLQRIKEYFQEKKIIKDAIKKTKNREGISLAEDLAIDTCEWVDLYWNGKNRKFFIHEIDFQELLMCGRFPNVIYHFSKRLFKKLQADDEDLKIPEGDIKRMQEEEAEFKIELARRSMVQPLFQEVYDAILKMRSMNESDVADVIPPDFINDLFLWYLKTLDENIINSSETLISSALVEMQNNGK
;
A
#
# COMPACT_ATOMS: atom_id res chain seq x y z
N MET A 1 -10.61 -45.25 -8.18
CA MET A 1 -11.22 -44.87 -9.48
C MET A 1 -12.34 -43.84 -9.31
N LEU A 2 -13.31 -44.05 -8.40
CA LEU A 2 -14.38 -43.08 -8.06
C LEU A 2 -13.86 -41.74 -7.48
N GLN A 3 -12.77 -41.75 -6.72
CA GLN A 3 -12.14 -40.55 -6.14
C GLN A 3 -11.66 -39.57 -7.22
N ARG A 4 -10.89 -40.07 -8.20
CA ARG A 4 -10.36 -39.28 -9.32
C ARG A 4 -11.44 -38.67 -10.20
N ILE A 5 -12.59 -39.35 -10.33
CA ILE A 5 -13.74 -38.81 -11.08
C ILE A 5 -14.36 -37.64 -10.31
N LYS A 6 -14.51 -37.74 -8.98
CA LYS A 6 -15.01 -36.63 -8.15
C LYS A 6 -14.06 -35.42 -8.17
N GLU A 7 -12.75 -35.66 -8.06
CA GLU A 7 -11.72 -34.62 -8.16
C GLU A 7 -11.79 -33.90 -9.51
N TYR A 8 -11.91 -34.64 -10.62
CA TYR A 8 -12.05 -34.06 -11.96
C TYR A 8 -13.31 -33.19 -12.12
N PHE A 9 -14.45 -33.60 -11.53
CA PHE A 9 -15.66 -32.78 -11.55
C PHE A 9 -15.57 -31.53 -10.65
N GLN A 10 -14.83 -31.60 -9.54
CA GLN A 10 -14.55 -30.45 -8.69
C GLN A 10 -13.60 -29.47 -9.39
N GLU A 11 -12.50 -29.95 -9.98
CA GLU A 11 -11.59 -29.14 -10.81
C GLU A 11 -12.34 -28.45 -11.95
N LYS A 12 -13.20 -29.20 -12.67
CA LYS A 12 -13.99 -28.64 -13.77
C LYS A 12 -15.00 -27.60 -13.30
N LYS A 13 -15.51 -27.70 -12.06
CA LYS A 13 -16.39 -26.70 -11.45
C LYS A 13 -15.59 -25.45 -11.03
N ILE A 14 -14.42 -25.61 -10.42
CA ILE A 14 -13.50 -24.52 -10.06
C ILE A 14 -13.08 -23.74 -11.31
N ILE A 15 -12.70 -24.45 -12.38
CA ILE A 15 -12.34 -23.84 -13.66
C ILE A 15 -13.55 -23.10 -14.26
N LYS A 16 -14.76 -23.67 -14.17
CA LYS A 16 -15.98 -23.03 -14.69
C LYS A 16 -16.39 -21.80 -13.88
N ASP A 17 -16.12 -21.78 -12.58
CA ASP A 17 -16.35 -20.65 -11.69
C ASP A 17 -15.27 -19.56 -11.87
N ALA A 18 -14.02 -19.93 -12.12
CA ALA A 18 -12.95 -19.02 -12.53
C ALA A 18 -13.20 -18.40 -13.91
N ILE A 19 -13.72 -19.19 -14.86
CA ILE A 19 -14.17 -18.72 -16.19
C ILE A 19 -15.41 -17.81 -16.04
N LYS A 20 -16.28 -18.04 -15.06
CA LYS A 20 -17.42 -17.15 -14.79
C LYS A 20 -17.01 -15.82 -14.15
N LYS A 21 -16.00 -15.82 -13.26
CA LYS A 21 -15.44 -14.59 -12.69
C LYS A 21 -14.80 -13.71 -13.78
N THR A 22 -14.11 -14.32 -14.75
CA THR A 22 -13.56 -13.61 -15.92
C THR A 22 -14.64 -13.19 -16.92
N LYS A 23 -15.74 -13.94 -17.07
CA LYS A 23 -16.89 -13.54 -17.93
C LYS A 23 -17.65 -12.30 -17.47
N ASN A 24 -17.51 -11.86 -16.22
CA ASN A 24 -18.08 -10.57 -15.79
C ASN A 24 -17.29 -9.35 -16.30
N ARG A 25 -16.18 -9.57 -17.02
CA ARG A 25 -15.30 -8.56 -17.61
C ARG A 25 -15.30 -8.61 -19.15
N GLU A 26 -16.43 -8.96 -19.77
CA GLU A 26 -16.58 -9.01 -21.24
C GLU A 26 -16.36 -7.61 -21.86
N GLY A 27 -15.32 -7.47 -22.69
CA GLY A 27 -15.00 -6.25 -23.44
C GLY A 27 -13.77 -5.48 -22.94
N ILE A 28 -13.16 -5.90 -21.84
CA ILE A 28 -11.95 -5.30 -21.26
C ILE A 28 -10.71 -6.05 -21.80
N SER A 29 -9.71 -5.33 -22.29
CA SER A 29 -8.45 -5.94 -22.73
C SER A 29 -7.68 -6.53 -21.54
N LEU A 30 -6.81 -7.52 -21.78
CA LEU A 30 -5.97 -8.09 -20.72
C LEU A 30 -5.12 -7.01 -20.00
N ALA A 31 -4.69 -5.97 -20.73
CA ALA A 31 -3.95 -4.87 -20.15
C ALA A 31 -4.80 -4.04 -19.16
N GLU A 32 -6.03 -3.73 -19.52
CA GLU A 32 -6.98 -3.03 -18.64
C GLU A 32 -7.40 -3.90 -17.45
N ASP A 33 -7.53 -5.21 -17.67
CA ASP A 33 -7.85 -6.20 -16.64
C ASP A 33 -6.77 -6.23 -15.53
N LEU A 34 -5.50 -6.30 -15.94
CA LEU A 34 -4.35 -6.23 -15.04
C LEU A 34 -4.20 -4.85 -14.38
N ALA A 35 -4.56 -3.77 -15.08
CA ALA A 35 -4.55 -2.43 -14.51
C ALA A 35 -5.61 -2.25 -13.41
N ILE A 36 -6.81 -2.84 -13.59
CA ILE A 36 -7.87 -2.84 -12.57
C ILE A 36 -7.42 -3.58 -11.31
N ASP A 37 -6.66 -4.67 -11.46
CA ASP A 37 -6.20 -5.45 -10.31
C ASP A 37 -5.00 -4.80 -9.59
N THR A 38 -4.42 -3.73 -10.14
CA THR A 38 -3.26 -3.02 -9.56
C THR A 38 -3.56 -1.58 -9.11
N CYS A 39 -4.78 -1.10 -9.36
CA CYS A 39 -5.18 0.27 -9.05
C CYS A 39 -6.56 0.29 -8.39
N GLU A 40 -6.72 1.09 -7.34
CA GLU A 40 -7.94 1.19 -6.57
C GLU A 40 -8.42 2.65 -6.44
N TRP A 41 -9.73 2.85 -6.41
CA TRP A 41 -10.33 4.12 -6.02
C TRP A 41 -10.35 4.24 -4.51
N VAL A 42 -9.56 5.16 -3.98
CA VAL A 42 -9.42 5.40 -2.54
C VAL A 42 -10.02 6.76 -2.18
N ASP A 43 -10.82 6.78 -1.11
CA ASP A 43 -11.37 7.98 -0.51
C ASP A 43 -10.34 8.56 0.48
N LEU A 44 -9.69 9.68 0.11
CA LEU A 44 -8.65 10.35 0.90
C LEU A 44 -9.04 11.77 1.28
N TYR A 45 -8.53 12.25 2.41
CA TYR A 45 -8.71 13.65 2.83
C TYR A 45 -7.88 14.61 1.98
N TRP A 46 -8.47 15.74 1.63
CA TRP A 46 -7.81 16.86 0.96
C TRP A 46 -8.30 18.17 1.56
N ASN A 47 -7.46 18.85 2.36
CA ASN A 47 -7.84 20.06 3.09
C ASN A 47 -9.16 19.88 3.88
N GLY A 48 -9.26 18.78 4.62
CA GLY A 48 -10.39 18.43 5.48
C GLY A 48 -11.63 17.92 4.75
N LYS A 49 -11.58 17.72 3.43
CA LYS A 49 -12.68 17.16 2.63
C LYS A 49 -12.30 15.81 2.05
N ASN A 50 -13.18 14.83 2.16
CA ASN A 50 -12.96 13.53 1.53
C ASN A 50 -13.16 13.63 0.01
N ARG A 51 -12.22 13.09 -0.76
CA ARG A 51 -12.17 13.09 -2.23
C ARG A 51 -11.67 11.73 -2.72
N LYS A 52 -12.13 11.33 -3.91
CA LYS A 52 -11.70 10.08 -4.57
C LYS A 52 -10.44 10.29 -5.38
N PHE A 53 -9.49 9.40 -5.20
CA PHE A 53 -8.25 9.32 -5.95
C PHE A 53 -8.09 7.92 -6.51
N PHE A 54 -7.62 7.81 -7.75
CA PHE A 54 -7.22 6.53 -8.32
C PHE A 54 -5.75 6.30 -8.00
N ILE A 55 -5.50 5.33 -7.15
CA ILE A 55 -4.19 5.04 -6.54
C ILE A 55 -3.70 3.69 -7.08
N HIS A 56 -2.48 3.67 -7.59
CA HIS A 56 -1.79 2.44 -7.96
C HIS A 56 -1.15 1.81 -6.72
N GLU A 57 -1.45 0.55 -6.43
CA GLU A 57 -0.79 -0.21 -5.38
C GLU A 57 0.66 -0.52 -5.79
N ILE A 58 1.58 0.36 -5.39
CA ILE A 58 3.02 0.15 -5.59
C ILE A 58 3.59 -0.79 -4.52
N ASP A 59 4.77 -1.35 -4.78
CA ASP A 59 5.54 -2.07 -3.76
C ASP A 59 6.06 -1.09 -2.69
N PHE A 60 5.17 -0.81 -1.73
CA PHE A 60 5.44 0.07 -0.60
C PHE A 60 6.56 -0.47 0.29
N GLN A 61 6.69 -1.80 0.40
CA GLN A 61 7.70 -2.44 1.22
C GLN A 61 9.08 -2.27 0.60
N GLU A 62 9.21 -2.45 -0.71
CA GLU A 62 10.43 -2.12 -1.45
C GLU A 62 10.80 -0.65 -1.29
N LEU A 63 9.84 0.28 -1.46
CA LEU A 63 10.09 1.70 -1.31
C LEU A 63 10.57 2.06 0.12
N LEU A 64 9.98 1.44 1.14
CA LEU A 64 10.38 1.63 2.54
C LEU A 64 11.78 1.06 2.81
N MET A 65 12.12 -0.08 2.22
CA MET A 65 13.35 -0.84 2.48
C MET A 65 14.51 -0.53 1.52
N CYS A 66 14.31 0.32 0.50
CA CYS A 66 15.31 0.59 -0.55
C CYS A 66 16.61 1.28 -0.08
N GLY A 67 16.77 1.53 1.22
CA GLY A 67 17.95 2.16 1.81
C GLY A 67 18.11 3.66 1.51
N ARG A 68 17.24 4.24 0.67
CA ARG A 68 17.19 5.68 0.38
C ARG A 68 16.68 6.51 1.57
N PHE A 69 15.85 5.91 2.41
CA PHE A 69 15.21 6.55 3.56
C PHE A 69 15.48 5.77 4.86
N PRO A 70 16.76 5.58 5.25
CA PRO A 70 17.13 4.70 6.36
C PRO A 70 16.53 5.14 7.70
N ASN A 71 16.33 6.44 7.86
CA ASN A 71 15.77 7.03 9.07
C ASN A 71 14.25 6.83 9.21
N VAL A 72 13.55 6.59 8.10
CA VAL A 72 12.10 6.36 8.10
C VAL A 72 11.77 5.01 8.72
N ILE A 73 12.53 3.97 8.38
CA ILE A 73 12.43 2.64 9.00
C ILE A 73 12.66 2.76 10.51
N TYR A 74 13.73 3.43 10.91
CA TYR A 74 14.08 3.61 12.31
C TYR A 74 13.02 4.38 13.12
N HIS A 75 12.48 5.47 12.57
CA HIS A 75 11.37 6.21 13.19
C HIS A 75 10.10 5.35 13.31
N PHE A 76 9.78 4.60 12.26
CA PHE A 76 8.63 3.70 12.23
C PHE A 76 8.75 2.59 13.27
N SER A 77 9.90 1.90 13.32
CA SER A 77 10.22 0.89 14.34
C SER A 77 10.10 1.47 15.75
N LYS A 78 10.63 2.67 16.00
CA LYS A 78 10.53 3.32 17.32
C LYS A 78 9.09 3.65 17.71
N ARG A 79 8.26 4.14 16.77
CA ARG A 79 6.83 4.36 17.00
C ARG A 79 6.08 3.05 17.30
N LEU A 80 6.45 1.96 16.63
CA LEU A 80 5.92 0.63 16.90
C LEU A 80 6.31 0.13 18.29
N PHE A 81 7.61 0.16 18.65
CA PHE A 81 8.09 -0.25 19.97
C PHE A 81 7.41 0.54 21.10
N LYS A 82 7.27 1.86 20.93
CA LYS A 82 6.54 2.72 21.88
C LYS A 82 5.07 2.33 22.03
N LYS A 83 4.39 1.95 20.94
CA LYS A 83 3.00 1.46 20.99
C LYS A 83 2.88 0.08 21.64
N LEU A 84 3.89 -0.77 21.47
CA LEU A 84 3.96 -2.11 22.04
C LEU A 84 4.36 -2.14 23.52
N GLN A 85 4.60 -0.97 24.14
CA GLN A 85 5.15 -0.84 25.50
C GLN A 85 6.43 -1.67 25.69
N ALA A 86 7.17 -1.89 24.61
CA ALA A 86 8.52 -2.40 24.68
C ALA A 86 9.40 -1.20 25.04
N ASP A 87 9.75 -1.08 26.32
CA ASP A 87 10.67 -0.06 26.80
C ASP A 87 12.03 -0.29 26.14
N ASP A 88 12.35 0.57 25.19
CA ASP A 88 13.70 0.69 24.64
C ASP A 88 14.29 2.00 25.20
N GLU A 89 14.73 1.93 26.47
CA GLU A 89 15.33 3.06 27.20
C GLU A 89 16.62 3.58 26.54
N ASP A 90 17.20 2.83 25.59
CA ASP A 90 18.50 3.12 24.98
C ASP A 90 18.43 3.93 23.68
N LEU A 91 17.24 4.19 23.12
CA LEU A 91 17.08 4.96 21.88
C LEU A 91 17.04 6.48 22.14
N LYS A 92 18.09 7.05 22.73
CA LYS A 92 18.30 8.51 22.79
C LYS A 92 18.79 9.02 21.44
N ILE A 93 17.86 9.57 20.65
CA ILE A 93 18.17 10.22 19.37
C ILE A 93 18.52 11.68 19.67
N PRO A 94 19.73 12.16 19.31
CA PRO A 94 20.08 13.57 19.36
C PRO A 94 19.07 14.43 18.59
N GLU A 95 18.76 15.63 19.08
CA GLU A 95 17.72 16.50 18.49
C GLU A 95 18.00 16.88 17.03
N GLY A 96 19.28 17.02 16.65
CA GLY A 96 19.70 17.23 15.26
C GLY A 96 19.38 16.05 14.33
N ASP A 97 19.42 14.82 14.86
CA ASP A 97 19.05 13.63 14.11
C ASP A 97 17.53 13.53 13.96
N ILE A 98 16.75 13.98 14.96
CA ILE A 98 15.28 14.02 14.88
C ILE A 98 14.80 14.90 13.72
N LYS A 99 15.39 16.09 13.55
CA LYS A 99 14.99 17.00 12.46
C LYS A 99 15.24 16.36 11.09
N ARG A 100 16.43 15.78 10.91
CA ARG A 100 16.79 15.07 9.67
C ARG A 100 15.87 13.89 9.39
N MET A 101 15.49 13.14 10.43
CA MET A 101 14.53 12.03 10.30
C MET A 101 13.15 12.52 9.82
N GLN A 102 12.68 13.68 10.32
CA GLN A 102 11.40 14.26 9.90
C GLN A 102 11.43 14.75 8.45
N GLU A 103 12.54 15.36 8.03
CA GLU A 103 12.76 15.78 6.63
C GLU A 103 12.74 14.56 5.69
N GLU A 104 13.48 13.50 6.03
CA GLU A 104 13.47 12.25 5.23
C GLU A 104 12.09 11.59 5.20
N GLU A 105 11.32 11.61 6.30
CA GLU A 105 9.94 11.12 6.32
C GLU A 105 9.02 11.94 5.42
N ALA A 106 9.17 13.27 5.40
CA ALA A 106 8.41 14.14 4.52
C ALA A 106 8.72 13.86 3.04
N GLU A 107 10.00 13.73 2.70
CA GLU A 107 10.44 13.37 1.34
C GLU A 107 9.90 12.01 0.91
N PHE A 108 9.97 11.01 1.79
CA PHE A 108 9.43 9.67 1.52
C PHE A 108 7.94 9.72 1.16
N LYS A 109 7.13 10.44 1.96
CA LYS A 109 5.68 10.50 1.72
C LYS A 109 5.33 11.27 0.44
N ILE A 110 6.11 12.28 0.09
CA ILE A 110 5.95 12.99 -1.20
C ILE A 110 6.29 12.05 -2.36
N GLU A 111 7.39 11.29 -2.26
CA GLU A 111 7.77 10.31 -3.29
C GLU A 111 6.71 9.21 -3.44
N LEU A 112 6.15 8.74 -2.32
CA LEU A 112 5.02 7.81 -2.31
C LEU A 112 3.84 8.39 -3.08
N ALA A 113 3.44 9.63 -2.80
CA ALA A 113 2.34 10.30 -3.50
C ALA A 113 2.61 10.44 -5.00
N ARG A 114 3.84 10.82 -5.39
CA ARG A 114 4.24 10.96 -6.81
C ARG A 114 4.13 9.66 -7.59
N ARG A 115 4.48 8.53 -6.97
CA ARG A 115 4.47 7.22 -7.64
C ARG A 115 3.11 6.55 -7.65
N SER A 116 2.26 6.88 -6.69
CA SER A 116 0.99 6.19 -6.46
C SER A 116 -0.21 6.86 -7.09
N MET A 117 -0.20 8.19 -7.23
CA MET A 117 -1.33 8.92 -7.81
C MET A 117 -1.42 8.71 -9.32
N VAL A 118 -2.48 8.05 -9.78
CA VAL A 118 -2.77 7.84 -11.21
C VAL A 118 -3.81 8.85 -11.71
N GLN A 119 -4.88 9.08 -10.93
CA GLN A 119 -5.91 10.06 -11.28
C GLN A 119 -6.47 10.81 -10.06
N PRO A 120 -6.32 12.15 -10.00
CA PRO A 120 -5.45 12.96 -10.85
C PRO A 120 -3.97 12.62 -10.65
N LEU A 121 -3.10 12.92 -11.61
CA LEU A 121 -1.65 12.76 -11.43
C LEU A 121 -1.13 13.80 -10.42
N PHE A 122 -0.12 13.42 -9.64
CA PHE A 122 0.48 14.33 -8.66
C PHE A 122 0.92 15.67 -9.29
N GLN A 123 1.64 15.60 -10.42
CA GLN A 123 2.15 16.80 -11.10
C GLN A 123 1.03 17.68 -11.63
N GLU A 124 -0.04 17.10 -12.17
CA GLU A 124 -1.20 17.85 -12.67
C GLU A 124 -1.86 18.66 -11.56
N VAL A 125 -2.00 18.07 -10.36
CA VAL A 125 -2.56 18.76 -9.20
C VAL A 125 -1.65 19.89 -8.74
N TYR A 126 -0.34 19.62 -8.65
CA TYR A 126 0.64 20.61 -8.25
C TYR A 126 0.66 21.81 -9.22
N ASP A 127 0.75 21.56 -10.53
CA ASP A 127 0.77 22.59 -11.58
C ASP A 127 -0.54 23.40 -11.60
N ALA A 128 -1.68 22.74 -11.42
CA ALA A 128 -2.97 23.42 -11.36
C ALA A 128 -3.05 24.41 -10.19
N ILE A 129 -2.52 24.03 -9.02
CA ILE A 129 -2.50 24.91 -7.85
C ILE A 129 -1.54 26.08 -8.05
N LEU A 130 -0.33 25.84 -8.58
CA LEU A 130 0.62 26.90 -8.91
C LEU A 130 0.00 27.91 -9.88
N LYS A 131 -0.64 27.42 -10.95
CA LYS A 131 -1.35 28.24 -11.92
C LYS A 131 -2.44 29.08 -11.27
N MET A 132 -3.24 28.50 -10.37
CA MET A 132 -4.27 29.24 -9.63
C MET A 132 -3.67 30.30 -8.69
N ARG A 133 -2.48 30.07 -8.14
CA ARG A 133 -1.76 31.01 -7.27
C ARG A 133 -0.91 32.03 -8.04
N SER A 134 -0.85 31.95 -9.37
CA SER A 134 0.04 32.77 -10.22
C SER A 134 1.52 32.66 -9.82
N MET A 135 1.95 31.45 -9.48
CA MET A 135 3.32 31.10 -9.11
C MET A 135 3.94 30.18 -10.16
N ASN A 136 5.26 30.27 -10.32
CA ASN A 136 6.00 29.40 -11.25
C ASN A 136 6.56 28.14 -10.57
N GLU A 137 6.83 28.22 -9.26
CA GLU A 137 7.38 27.13 -8.46
C GLU A 137 7.06 27.40 -6.97
N SER A 138 6.95 26.34 -6.18
CA SER A 138 6.77 26.40 -4.72
C SER A 138 7.20 25.07 -4.10
N ASP A 139 7.50 25.06 -2.80
CA ASP A 139 7.67 23.79 -2.10
C ASP A 139 6.38 22.95 -2.20
N VAL A 140 6.54 21.64 -2.38
CA VAL A 140 5.42 20.69 -2.36
C VAL A 140 4.63 20.80 -1.06
N ALA A 141 5.31 21.01 0.07
CA ALA A 141 4.68 21.15 1.38
C ALA A 141 3.72 22.36 1.46
N ASP A 142 3.95 23.39 0.64
CA ASP A 142 3.09 24.59 0.58
C ASP A 142 1.90 24.44 -0.38
N VAL A 143 1.98 23.46 -1.28
CA VAL A 143 1.03 23.23 -2.37
C VAL A 143 0.09 22.07 -2.06
N ILE A 144 0.64 20.96 -1.61
CA ILE A 144 -0.08 19.72 -1.36
C ILE A 144 -0.43 19.63 0.13
N PRO A 145 -1.72 19.45 0.48
CA PRO A 145 -2.15 19.39 1.87
C PRO A 145 -1.48 18.28 2.68
N PRO A 146 -1.04 18.55 3.92
CA PRO A 146 -0.40 17.54 4.76
C PRO A 146 -1.36 16.45 5.24
N ASP A 147 -2.66 16.72 5.32
CA ASP A 147 -3.67 15.71 5.66
C ASP A 147 -3.76 14.64 4.58
N PHE A 148 -3.79 15.03 3.31
CA PHE A 148 -3.73 14.12 2.17
C PHE A 148 -2.49 13.21 2.22
N ILE A 149 -1.30 13.81 2.37
CA ILE A 149 -0.03 13.09 2.38
C ILE A 149 0.01 12.05 3.51
N ASN A 150 -0.50 12.41 4.70
CA ASN A 150 -0.53 11.50 5.83
C ASN A 150 -1.60 10.41 5.67
N ASP A 151 -2.76 10.74 5.13
CA ASP A 151 -3.85 9.78 4.93
C ASP A 151 -3.49 8.71 3.88
N LEU A 152 -2.87 9.13 2.77
CA LEU A 152 -2.34 8.22 1.76
C LEU A 152 -1.28 7.27 2.35
N PHE A 153 -0.36 7.79 3.16
CA PHE A 153 0.64 6.97 3.84
C PHE A 153 -0.01 5.95 4.81
N LEU A 154 -1.03 6.35 5.56
CA LEU A 154 -1.78 5.45 6.45
C LEU A 154 -2.53 4.37 5.68
N TRP A 155 -3.07 4.70 4.51
CA TRP A 155 -3.71 3.72 3.64
C TRP A 155 -2.73 2.61 3.24
N TYR A 156 -1.53 2.96 2.75
CA TYR A 156 -0.51 1.96 2.42
C TYR A 156 -0.07 1.10 3.61
N LEU A 157 0.05 1.72 4.79
CA LEU A 157 0.37 0.97 6.00
C LEU A 157 -0.72 -0.04 6.37
N LYS A 158 -1.99 0.34 6.21
CA LYS A 158 -3.13 -0.55 6.47
C LYS A 158 -3.15 -1.71 5.47
N THR A 159 -2.95 -1.42 4.19
CA THR A 159 -2.87 -2.46 3.15
C THR A 159 -1.72 -3.42 3.40
N LEU A 160 -0.54 -2.91 3.81
CA LEU A 160 0.59 -3.76 4.19
C LEU A 160 0.26 -4.66 5.39
N ASP A 161 -0.35 -4.10 6.43
CA ASP A 161 -0.75 -4.86 7.64
C ASP A 161 -1.74 -5.98 7.29
N GLU A 162 -2.77 -5.67 6.49
CA GLU A 162 -3.73 -6.65 5.99
C GLU A 162 -3.04 -7.74 5.15
N ASN A 163 -2.09 -7.38 4.29
CA ASN A 163 -1.32 -8.33 3.49
C ASN A 163 -0.46 -9.27 4.36
N ILE A 164 0.16 -8.75 5.43
CA ILE A 164 0.94 -9.54 6.39
C ILE A 164 0.03 -10.51 7.15
N ILE A 165 -1.11 -10.05 7.65
CA ILE A 165 -2.09 -10.89 8.38
C ILE A 165 -2.57 -12.02 7.48
N ASN A 166 -3.06 -11.70 6.27
CA ASN A 166 -3.57 -12.69 5.32
C ASN A 166 -2.52 -13.74 4.95
N SER A 167 -1.27 -13.30 4.74
CA SER A 167 -0.16 -14.20 4.46
C SER A 167 0.15 -15.12 5.64
N SER A 168 0.12 -14.59 6.87
CA SER A 168 0.38 -15.39 8.08
C SER A 168 -0.70 -16.45 8.32
N GLU A 169 -1.97 -16.11 8.13
CA GLU A 169 -3.09 -17.05 8.25
C GLU A 169 -3.03 -18.16 7.21
N THR A 170 -2.61 -17.82 5.98
CA THR A 170 -2.40 -18.78 4.90
C THR A 170 -1.30 -19.77 5.26
N LEU A 171 -0.17 -19.29 5.77
CA LEU A 171 0.97 -20.11 6.20
C LEU A 171 0.61 -21.05 7.36
N ILE A 172 -0.14 -20.56 8.35
CA ILE A 172 -0.63 -21.37 9.47
C ILE A 172 -1.58 -22.45 8.95
N SER A 173 -2.50 -22.08 8.05
CA SER A 173 -3.45 -23.02 7.47
C SER A 173 -2.76 -24.10 6.64
N SER A 174 -1.76 -23.75 5.83
CA SER A 174 -0.97 -24.74 5.07
C SER A 174 -0.18 -25.68 5.99
N ALA A 175 0.45 -25.14 7.05
CA ALA A 175 1.20 -25.95 8.01
C ALA A 175 0.30 -26.95 8.76
N LEU A 176 -0.91 -26.53 9.15
CA LEU A 176 -1.89 -27.40 9.81
C LEU A 176 -2.37 -28.53 8.88
N VAL A 177 -2.55 -28.26 7.58
CA VAL A 177 -2.91 -29.29 6.58
C VAL A 177 -1.78 -30.30 6.38
N GLU A 178 -0.53 -29.86 6.33
CA GLU A 178 0.63 -30.76 6.22
C GLU A 178 0.79 -31.65 7.46
N MET A 179 0.55 -31.12 8.67
CA MET A 179 0.57 -31.90 9.90
C MET A 179 -0.54 -32.95 9.96
N GLN A 180 -1.74 -32.66 9.43
CA GLN A 180 -2.84 -33.64 9.34
C GLN A 180 -2.58 -34.73 8.31
N ASN A 181 -1.84 -34.43 7.24
CA ASN A 181 -1.49 -35.39 6.19
C ASN A 181 -0.29 -36.28 6.55
N ASN A 182 0.66 -35.79 7.35
CA ASN A 182 1.83 -36.55 7.81
C ASN A 182 1.59 -37.37 9.09
N GLY A 183 0.41 -37.24 9.71
CA GLY A 183 -0.01 -38.00 10.90
C GLY A 183 -0.78 -39.30 10.61
N LYS A 184 -0.76 -39.81 9.37
CA LYS A 184 -1.36 -41.09 8.96
C LYS A 184 -0.34 -42.07 8.43
#